data_AF-A0A1V3IQS6-F1
#
_entry.id   AF-A0A1V3IQS6-F1
#
_cell.length_a   1.000
_cell.length_b   1.000
_cell.length_c   1.000
_cell.angle_alpha   90.00
_cell.angle_beta   90.00
_cell.angle_gamma   90.00
#
_symmetry.space_group_name_H-M   'P 1'
#
loop_
_entity.id
_entity.type
_entity.pdbx_description
1 polymer ?
#
loop_
_entity_poly.entity_id
_entity_poly.type
_entity_poly.pdbx_seq_one_letter_code
_entity_poly.pdbx_strand_id
1 'polypeptide(L)'
;MSFPCTACGKCCQRVNLSEKTAFLDRGDGICQYFNLETNLCNIYANRPLVCRVEDYYKTYLSHLYEWDEFVKINRDICSKL
;
A
#
# COMPACT_ATOMS: atom_id res chain seq x y z
N MET A 1 -6.21 -7.79 13.99
CA MET A 1 -5.27 -8.60 13.19
C MET A 1 -4.51 -7.65 12.28
N SER A 2 -3.19 -7.81 12.13
CA SER A 2 -2.42 -6.97 11.21
C SER A 2 -2.63 -7.43 9.75
N PHE A 3 -2.54 -6.50 8.79
CA PHE A 3 -2.60 -6.83 7.38
C PHE A 3 -1.38 -7.69 6.98
N PRO A 4 -1.57 -8.86 6.32
CA PRO A 4 -0.50 -9.84 6.07
C PRO A 4 0.36 -9.50 4.85
N CYS A 5 0.98 -8.32 4.85
CA CYS A 5 1.92 -7.90 3.82
C CYS A 5 3.27 -8.63 3.97
N THR A 6 3.83 -9.14 2.87
CA THR A 6 5.16 -9.77 2.83
C THR A 6 6.30 -8.80 2.54
N ALA A 7 6.01 -7.49 2.50
CA ALA A 7 6.95 -6.43 2.13
C ALA A 7 7.65 -6.67 0.76
N CYS A 8 6.96 -7.30 -0.20
CA CYS A 8 7.52 -7.61 -1.52
C CYS A 8 7.77 -6.40 -2.43
N GLY A 9 7.33 -5.20 -2.05
CA GLY A 9 7.55 -3.97 -2.81
C GLY A 9 6.69 -3.77 -4.06
N LYS A 10 5.87 -4.75 -4.48
CA LYS A 10 5.08 -4.67 -5.73
C LYS A 10 4.10 -3.50 -5.79
N CYS A 11 3.47 -3.12 -4.69
CA CYS A 11 2.59 -1.95 -4.64
C CYS A 11 3.39 -0.63 -4.72
N CYS A 12 4.57 -0.58 -4.09
CA CYS A 12 5.48 0.55 -4.16
C CYS A 12 6.03 0.76 -5.57
N GLN A 13 6.09 -0.29 -6.39
CA GLN A 13 6.55 -0.22 -7.78
C GLN A 13 5.45 0.14 -8.79
N ARG A 14 4.21 0.36 -8.32
CA ARG A 14 3.03 0.62 -9.15
C ARG A 14 2.12 1.69 -8.55
N VAL A 15 2.71 2.70 -7.93
CA VAL A 15 1.97 3.79 -7.27
C VAL A 15 1.21 4.68 -8.25
N ASN A 16 1.54 4.60 -9.54
CA ASN A 16 0.79 5.25 -10.62
C ASN A 16 -0.57 4.59 -10.93
N LEU A 17 -0.84 3.37 -10.46
CA LEU A 17 -2.11 2.68 -10.73
C LEU A 17 -3.28 3.18 -9.88
N SER A 18 -3.06 4.14 -8.99
CA SER A 18 -4.10 4.74 -8.16
C SER A 18 -3.85 6.24 -7.99
N GLU A 19 -4.90 7.04 -8.18
CA GLU A 19 -4.86 8.48 -7.92
C GLU A 19 -4.46 8.80 -6.46
N LYS A 20 -4.79 7.91 -5.51
CA LYS A 20 -4.44 8.08 -4.09
C LYS A 20 -2.95 7.94 -3.83
N THR A 21 -2.19 7.32 -4.72
CA THR A 21 -0.74 7.10 -4.58
C THR A 21 0.07 7.81 -5.66
N ALA A 22 -0.56 8.43 -6.66
CA ALA A 22 0.11 9.07 -7.80
C ALA A 22 1.15 10.13 -7.38
N PHE A 23 0.92 10.86 -6.28
CA PHE A 23 1.88 11.85 -5.76
C PHE A 23 3.19 11.24 -5.22
N LEU A 24 3.26 9.92 -5.06
CA LEU A 24 4.45 9.20 -4.65
C LEU A 24 5.31 8.77 -5.85
N ASP A 25 4.75 8.81 -7.06
CA ASP A 25 5.43 8.35 -8.27
C ASP A 25 6.61 9.27 -8.61
N ARG A 26 7.78 8.67 -8.83
CA ARG A 26 8.98 9.38 -9.30
C ARG A 26 8.98 9.63 -10.82
N GLY A 27 7.92 9.21 -11.52
CA GLY A 27 7.70 9.39 -12.96
C GLY A 27 7.78 8.10 -13.79
N ASP A 28 8.02 6.94 -13.17
CA ASP A 28 8.11 5.63 -13.83
C ASP A 28 7.19 4.57 -13.21
N GLY A 29 6.25 4.98 -12.36
CA GLY A 29 5.35 4.13 -11.60
C GLY A 29 5.92 3.68 -10.25
N ILE A 30 7.22 3.88 -9.99
CA ILE A 30 7.86 3.48 -8.74
C ILE A 30 7.84 4.64 -7.74
N CYS A 31 7.51 4.32 -6.49
CA CYS A 31 7.50 5.28 -5.40
C CYS A 31 8.89 5.87 -5.16
N GLN A 32 8.98 7.19 -5.04
CA GLN A 32 10.22 7.92 -4.79
C GLN A 32 10.93 7.52 -3.47
N TYR A 33 10.22 6.91 -2.53
CA TYR A 33 10.76 6.42 -1.25
C TYR A 33 11.05 4.91 -1.24
N PHE A 34 10.85 4.20 -2.36
CA PHE A 34 11.10 2.77 -2.45
C PHE A 34 12.59 2.48 -2.65
N ASN A 35 13.15 1.60 -1.83
CA ASN A 35 14.51 1.13 -1.95
C ASN A 35 14.55 -0.19 -2.74
N LEU A 36 15.11 -0.14 -3.94
CA LEU A 36 15.16 -1.26 -4.88
C LEU A 36 16.08 -2.40 -4.42
N GLU A 37 17.07 -2.13 -3.56
CA GLU A 37 18.00 -3.14 -3.07
C GLU A 37 17.38 -3.97 -1.93
N THR A 38 16.57 -3.34 -1.08
CA THR A 38 15.99 -3.97 0.11
C THR A 38 14.52 -4.33 -0.03
N ASN A 39 13.83 -3.82 -1.05
CA ASN A 39 12.37 -3.82 -1.18
C ASN A 39 11.61 -3.12 -0.05
N LEU A 40 12.28 -2.26 0.72
CA LEU A 40 11.70 -1.54 1.85
C LEU A 40 11.47 -0.06 1.52
N CYS A 41 10.69 0.61 2.36
CA CYS A 41 10.44 2.04 2.26
C CYS A 41 11.44 2.81 3.13
N ASN A 42 12.13 3.79 2.55
CA ASN A 42 13.11 4.64 3.26
C ASN A 42 12.47 5.51 4.36
N ILE A 43 11.15 5.71 4.31
CA ILE A 43 10.39 6.49 5.31
C ILE A 43 9.35 5.61 6.04
N TYR A 44 9.65 4.33 6.27
CA TYR A 44 8.66 3.34 6.75
C TYR A 44 7.81 3.80 7.95
N ALA A 45 8.44 4.44 8.94
CA ALA A 45 7.77 4.97 10.13
C ALA A 45 6.85 6.17 9.84
N ASN A 46 7.18 6.95 8.81
CA ASN A 46 6.50 8.19 8.42
C ASN A 46 5.69 8.02 7.12
N ARG A 47 5.34 6.79 6.75
CA ARG A 47 4.58 6.51 5.54
C ARG A 47 3.25 7.28 5.55
N PRO A 48 2.82 7.82 4.40
CA PRO A 48 1.53 8.50 4.32
C PRO A 48 0.38 7.55 4.64
N LEU A 49 -0.77 8.08 5.05
CA LEU A 49 -1.94 7.29 5.46
C LEU A 49 -2.35 6.25 4.41
N VAL A 50 -2.33 6.60 3.12
CA VAL A 50 -2.64 5.67 2.01
C VAL A 50 -1.76 4.41 1.98
N CYS A 51 -0.54 4.47 2.50
CA CYS A 51 0.39 3.33 2.57
C CYS A 51 0.28 2.53 3.87
N ARG A 52 -0.54 2.99 4.83
CA ARG A 52 -0.78 2.36 6.13
C ARG A 52 -2.12 1.65 6.09
N VAL A 53 -2.14 0.44 5.54
CA VAL A 53 -3.36 -0.31 5.16
C VAL A 53 -4.40 -0.36 6.28
N GLU A 54 -4.00 -0.71 7.50
CA GLU A 54 -4.92 -0.80 8.64
C GLU A 54 -5.47 0.57 9.07
N ASP A 55 -4.61 1.59 9.15
CA ASP A 55 -5.01 2.95 9.53
C ASP A 55 -5.93 3.58 8.49
N TYR A 56 -5.64 3.35 7.20
CA TYR A 56 -6.47 3.79 6.09
C TYR A 56 -7.86 3.16 6.15
N TYR A 57 -7.93 1.84 6.37
CA TYR A 57 -9.19 1.13 6.56
C TYR A 57 -9.98 1.70 7.73
N LYS A 58 -9.37 1.83 8.91
CA LYS A 58 -10.04 2.37 10.10
C LYS A 58 -10.60 3.76 9.86
N THR A 59 -9.85 4.60 9.15
CA THR A 59 -10.20 6.00 8.88
C THR A 59 -11.32 6.14 7.84
N TYR A 60 -11.30 5.34 6.76
CA TYR A 60 -12.14 5.59 5.58
C TYR A 60 -13.11 4.47 5.21
N LEU A 61 -12.91 3.24 5.68
CA LEU A 61 -13.61 2.06 5.13
C LEU A 61 -14.25 1.17 6.19
N SER A 62 -13.95 1.38 7.47
CA SER A 62 -14.48 0.60 8.60
C SER A 62 -16.00 0.67 8.76
N HIS A 63 -16.65 1.65 8.13
CA HIS A 63 -18.11 1.78 8.09
C HIS A 63 -18.75 1.11 6.86
N LEU A 64 -17.95 0.61 5.92
CA LEU A 64 -18.41 0.00 4.66
C LEU A 64 -18.11 -1.50 4.60
N TYR A 65 -16.99 -1.93 5.15
CA TYR A 65 -16.52 -3.31 5.07
C TYR A 65 -16.10 -3.80 6.44
N GLU A 66 -16.29 -5.10 6.69
CA GLU A 66 -15.63 -5.78 7.80
C GLU A 66 -14.14 -5.97 7.50
N TRP A 67 -13.34 -6.09 8.56
CA TRP A 67 -11.88 -6.14 8.42
C TRP A 67 -11.40 -7.31 7.55
N ASP A 68 -11.96 -8.50 7.77
CA ASP A 68 -11.55 -9.70 7.05
C ASP A 68 -11.93 -9.65 5.56
N GLU A 69 -13.06 -9.03 5.23
CA GLU A 69 -13.49 -8.80 3.85
C GLU A 69 -12.53 -7.83 3.14
N PHE A 70 -12.23 -6.70 3.78
CA PHE A 70 -11.28 -5.73 3.27
C PHE A 70 -9.88 -6.35 3.04
N VAL A 71 -9.41 -7.15 3.99
CA VAL A 71 -8.13 -7.88 3.89
C VAL A 71 -8.16 -8.83 2.70
N LYS A 72 -9.23 -9.61 2.52
CA LYS A 72 -9.38 -10.54 1.39
C LYS A 72 -9.29 -9.82 0.06
N ILE A 73 -10.07 -8.75 -0.14
CA ILE A 73 -10.06 -7.94 -1.36
C ILE A 73 -8.65 -7.38 -1.63
N ASN A 74 -7.98 -6.81 -0.62
CA ASN A 74 -6.64 -6.25 -0.78
C ASN A 74 -5.60 -7.32 -1.13
N ARG A 75 -5.71 -8.53 -0.58
CA ARG A 75 -4.81 -9.65 -0.94
C ARG A 75 -5.03 -10.13 -2.36
N ASP A 76 -6.28 -10.19 -2.82
CA ASP A 76 -6.62 -10.59 -4.19
C ASP A 76 -6.12 -9.57 -5.22
N ILE A 77 -6.11 -8.28 -4.88
CA ILE A 77 -5.48 -7.24 -5.71
C ILE A 77 -3.95 -7.40 -5.66
N CYS A 78 -3.36 -7.52 -4.46
CA CYS A 78 -1.91 -7.64 -4.27
C CYS A 78 -1.30 -8.84 -5.01
N SER A 79 -2.01 -9.97 -5.09
CA SER A 79 -1.54 -11.16 -5.81
C SER A 79 -1.51 -11.01 -7.33
N LYS A 80 -2.28 -10.05 -7.88
CA LYS A 80 -2.37 -9.75 -9.31
C LYS A 80 -1.39 -8.67 -9.77
N LEU A 81 -0.66 -8.03 -8.84
CA LEU A 81 0.47 -7.14 -9.12
C LEU A 81 1.72 -7.98 -9.45
#